data_AF-A0A937PI77-F1
#
_entry.id   AF-A0A937PI77-F1
#
_cell.length_a   1.000
_cell.length_b   1.000
_cell.length_c   1.000
_cell.angle_alpha   90.00
_cell.angle_beta   90.00
_cell.angle_gamma   90.00
#
_symmetry.space_group_name_H-M   'P 1'
#
loop_
_entity.id
_entity.type
_entity.pdbx_description
1 polymer ?
#
loop_
_entity_poly.entity_id
_entity_poly.type
_entity_poly.pdbx_seq_one_letter_code
_entity_poly.pdbx_strand_id
1 'polypeptide(L)' 'MNDKAMISPQEIAKKYHISYQTVNSYTNLGLLIVRKRRGNGRLYKIGEVRQRLEKIAKLKNRGYTLRLIRNLL' A
#
# COMPACT_ATOMS: atom_id res chain seq x y z
N MET A 1 -10.62 -9.58 11.45
CA MET A 1 -9.18 -9.49 11.08
C MET A 1 -8.54 -8.48 12.01
N ASN A 2 -7.32 -8.72 12.51
CA ASN A 2 -6.70 -7.83 13.51
C ASN A 2 -6.11 -6.58 12.84
N ASP A 3 -6.88 -5.49 12.74
CA ASP A 3 -6.48 -4.23 12.08
C ASP A 3 -5.27 -3.51 12.72
N LYS A 4 -4.87 -3.96 13.91
CA LYS A 4 -3.67 -3.48 14.61
C LYS A 4 -2.37 -4.14 14.12
N ALA A 5 -2.44 -5.21 13.34
CA ALA A 5 -1.24 -5.92 12.89
C ALA A 5 -0.43 -5.07 11.90
N MET A 6 0.89 -5.06 12.11
CA MET A 6 1.86 -4.38 11.25
C MET A 6 2.47 -5.39 10.27
N ILE A 7 2.68 -4.96 9.04
CA ILE A 7 3.27 -5.80 7.98
C ILE A 7 4.39 -5.04 7.26
N SER A 8 5.38 -5.77 6.79
CA SER A 8 6.51 -5.28 5.98
C SER A 8 6.17 -5.21 4.49
N PRO A 9 6.95 -4.51 3.65
CA PRO A 9 6.72 -4.49 2.20
C PRO A 9 6.80 -5.88 1.56
N GLN A 10 7.65 -6.77 2.07
CA GLN A 10 7.76 -8.17 1.61
C GLN A 10 6.47 -8.94 1.91
N GLU A 11 5.91 -8.78 3.11
CA GLU A 11 4.63 -9.40 3.47
C GLU A 11 3.47 -8.84 2.66
N ILE A 12 3.47 -7.53 2.36
CA ILE A 12 2.48 -6.92 1.45
C ILE A 12 2.55 -7.58 0.07
N ALA A 13 3.76 -7.66 -0.50
CA ALA A 13 3.97 -8.25 -1.82
C ALA A 13 3.44 -9.69 -1.90
N LYS A 14 3.78 -10.50 -0.89
CA LYS A 14 3.32 -11.90 -0.79
C LYS A 14 1.81 -11.99 -0.57
N LYS A 15 1.25 -11.20 0.35
CA LYS A 15 -0.16 -11.30 0.76
C LYS A 15 -1.13 -10.82 -0.32
N TYR A 16 -0.77 -9.77 -1.05
CA TYR A 16 -1.64 -9.16 -2.06
C TYR A 16 -1.22 -9.50 -3.50
N HIS A 17 -0.29 -10.44 -3.66
CA HIS A 17 0.20 -10.90 -4.96
C HIS A 17 0.64 -9.76 -5.90
N ILE A 18 1.32 -8.75 -5.33
CA ILE A 18 1.90 -7.63 -6.09
C ILE A 18 3.43 -7.65 -5.96
N SER A 19 4.12 -7.17 -7.00
CA SER A 19 5.58 -7.11 -6.95
C SER A 19 6.07 -6.16 -5.85
N TYR A 20 7.24 -6.46 -5.27
CA TYR A 20 7.90 -5.57 -4.31
C TYR A 20 8.13 -4.17 -4.91
N GLN A 21 8.41 -4.10 -6.22
CA GLN A 21 8.53 -2.84 -6.95
C GLN A 21 7.22 -2.05 -6.97
N THR A 22 6.07 -2.71 -7.10
CA THR A 22 4.75 -2.07 -7.00
C THR A 22 4.53 -1.51 -5.60
N VAL A 23 4.86 -2.28 -4.55
CA VAL A 23 4.77 -1.81 -3.16
C VAL A 23 5.65 -0.56 -2.96
N ASN A 24 6.88 -0.57 -3.48
CA ASN A 24 7.76 0.59 -3.43
C ASN A 24 7.23 1.79 -4.18
N SER A 25 6.75 1.59 -5.41
CA SER A 25 6.16 2.65 -6.22
C SER A 25 4.99 3.30 -5.50
N TYR A 26 4.05 2.50 -4.97
CA TYR A 26 2.92 3.01 -4.22
C TYR A 26 3.35 3.72 -2.94
N THR A 27 4.37 3.22 -2.25
CA THR A 27 4.91 3.90 -1.07
C THR A 27 5.54 5.25 -1.43
N ASN A 28 6.37 5.28 -2.47
CA ASN A 28 7.07 6.49 -2.92
C ASN A 28 6.11 7.56 -3.45
N LEU A 29 4.99 7.13 -4.05
CA LEU A 29 3.89 8.00 -4.48
C LEU A 29 3.00 8.46 -3.31
N GLY A 30 3.19 7.96 -2.09
CA GLY A 30 2.33 8.27 -0.93
C GLY A 30 1.00 7.49 -0.88
N LEU A 31 0.80 6.56 -1.81
CA LEU A 31 -0.37 5.70 -1.89
C LEU A 31 -0.41 4.65 -0.78
N LEU A 32 0.73 4.24 -0.21
CA LEU A 32 0.79 3.42 1.01
C LEU A 32 1.48 4.20 2.14
N ILE A 33 0.86 4.29 3.32
CA ILE A 33 1.44 5.02 4.47
C ILE A 33 2.28 4.09 5.32
N VAL A 34 3.57 4.44 5.43
CA VAL A 34 4.45 3.87 6.44
C VAL A 34 4.01 4.38 7.81
N ARG A 35 3.60 3.48 8.70
CA ARG A 35 3.14 3.82 10.06
C ARG A 35 4.23 3.70 11.10
N LYS A 36 5.22 2.84 10.87
CA LYS A 36 6.37 2.69 11.77
C LYS A 36 7.62 2.36 10.97
N ARG A 37 8.76 2.75 11.49
CA ARG A 37 10.07 2.29 11.03
C ARG A 37 10.72 1.44 12.13
N ARG A 38 11.37 0.34 11.73
CA ARG A 38 12.19 -0.50 12.62
C ARG A 38 13.54 -0.66 11.93
N GLY A 39 14.54 0.10 12.39
CA GLY A 39 15.77 0.32 11.63
C GLY A 39 15.47 0.86 10.24
N ASN A 40 16.03 0.23 9.20
CA ASN A 40 15.78 0.55 7.79
C ASN A 40 14.46 -0.05 7.25
N GLY A 41 13.75 -0.84 8.05
CA GLY A 41 12.50 -1.48 7.67
C GLY A 41 11.29 -0.55 7.78
N ARG A 42 10.38 -0.62 6.80
CA ARG A 42 9.08 0.06 6.80
C ARG A 42 8.01 -0.91 7.31
N LEU A 43 7.09 -0.41 8.12
CA LEU A 43 5.93 -1.16 8.61
C LEU A 43 4.64 -0.39 8.32
N TYR A 44 3.62 -1.14 7.92
CA TYR A 44 2.31 -0.63 7.51
C TYR A 44 1.23 -1.32 8.33
N LYS A 45 0.13 -0.62 8.62
CA LYS A 45 -1.06 -1.28 9.17
C LYS A 45 -1.72 -2.14 8.11
N ILE A 46 -1.96 -3.41 8.42
CA ILE A 46 -2.56 -4.37 7.47
C ILE A 46 -3.90 -3.89 6.90
N GLY A 47 -4.78 -3.34 7.77
CA GLY A 47 -6.11 -2.87 7.39
C GLY A 47 -6.05 -1.67 6.46
N GLU A 48 -5.14 -0.73 6.72
CA GLU A 48 -4.95 0.44 5.85
C GLU A 48 -4.39 0.05 4.48
N VAL A 49 -3.43 -0.87 4.44
CA VAL A 49 -2.90 -1.39 3.17
C VAL A 49 -4.02 -2.00 2.35
N ARG A 50 -4.84 -2.87 2.95
CA ARG A 50 -5.99 -3.49 2.28
C ARG A 50 -6.93 -2.45 1.69
N GLN A 51 -7.42 -1.53 2.53
CA GLN A 51 -8.39 -0.51 2.12
C GLN A 51 -7.85 0.35 0.97
N ARG A 52 -6.57 0.72 1.04
CA ARG A 52 -5.94 1.53 0.01
C ARG A 52 -5.73 0.76 -1.28
N LEU A 53 -5.27 -0.49 -1.23
CA LEU A 53 -5.14 -1.33 -2.42
C LEU A 53 -6.49 -1.54 -3.12
N GLU A 54 -7.56 -1.78 -2.35
CA GLU A 54 -8.92 -1.89 -2.89
C GLU A 54 -9.36 -0.59 -3.58
N LYS A 55 -9.10 0.59 -2.99
CA LYS A 55 -9.41 1.88 -3.61
C LYS A 55 -8.56 2.14 -4.86
N ILE A 56 -7.26 1.85 -4.81
CA ILE A 56 -6.35 1.99 -5.95
C ILE A 56 -6.83 1.12 -7.10
N ALA A 57 -7.19 -0.15 -6.85
CA ALA A 57 -7.71 -1.05 -7.86
C ALA A 57 -8.99 -0.52 -8.50
N LYS A 58 -9.96 -0.07 -7.68
CA LYS A 58 -11.21 0.53 -8.17
C LYS A 58 -10.97 1.76 -9.05
N LEU A 59 -10.05 2.65 -8.66
CA LEU A 59 -9.75 3.85 -9.44
C LEU A 59 -8.95 3.54 -10.70
N LYS A 60 -7.99 2.60 -10.65
CA LYS A 60 -7.28 2.12 -11.84
C LYS A 60 -8.25 1.53 -12.87
N ASN A 61 -9.22 0.73 -12.43
CA ASN A 61 -10.24 0.14 -13.31
C ASN A 61 -11.13 1.21 -13.97
N ARG A 62 -11.24 2.40 -13.37
CA ARG A 62 -11.93 3.56 -13.96
C ARG A 62 -11.02 4.41 -14.86
N GLY A 63 -9.78 3.99 -15.11
CA GLY A 63 -8.83 4.70 -15.99
C GLY A 63 -7.99 5.78 -15.31
N TYR A 64 -8.02 5.90 -13.98
CA TYR A 64 -7.24 6.92 -13.27
C TYR A 64 -5.76 6.55 -13.22
N THR A 65 -4.90 7.53 -13.51
CA THR A 65 -3.44 7.37 -13.34
C THR A 65 -3.08 7.34 -11.84
N LEU A 66 -1.97 6.67 -11.48
CA LEU A 66 -1.53 6.59 -10.07
C LEU A 66 -1.33 7.96 -9.42
N ARG A 67 -0.92 8.96 -10.19
CA ARG A 67 -0.72 10.34 -9.71
C ARG A 67 -2.04 11.03 -9.39
N LEU A 68 -3.09 10.80 -10.18
CA LEU A 68 -4.44 11.27 -9.87
C LEU A 68 -5.02 10.52 -8.67
N ILE A 69 -4.81 9.20 -8.60
CA ILE A 69 -5.27 8.38 -7.46
C ILE A 69 -4.68 8.89 -6.15
N ARG A 70 -3.41 9.32 -6.15
CA ARG A 70 -2.78 9.92 -4.95
C ARG A 70 -3.56 11.12 -4.44
N ASN A 71 -4.04 11.99 -5.32
CA ASN A 71 -4.76 13.20 -4.90
C ASN A 71 -6.18 12.91 -4.38
N LEU A 72 -6.71 11.71 -4.65
CA LEU A 72 -8.04 11.26 -4.23
C LEU A 72 -8.04 10.44 -2.93
N LEU A 73 -6.86 10.12 -2.39
CA LEU A 73 -6.66 9.25 -1.22
C LEU A 73 -6.02 9.96 -0.04
#